data_AF-A0A426S8Y8-F1
#
_entry.id   AF-A0A426S8Y8-F1
#
_cell.length_a   1.000
_cell.length_b   1.000
_cell.length_c   1.000
_cell.angle_alpha   90.00
_cell.angle_beta   90.00
_cell.angle_gamma   90.00
#
_symmetry.space_group_name_H-M   'P 1'
#
loop_
_entity.id
_entity.type
_entity.pdbx_description
1 polymer ?
#
loop_
_entity_poly.entity_id
_entity_poly.type
_entity_poly.pdbx_seq_one_letter_code
_entity_poly.pdbx_strand_id
1 'polypeptide(L)'
;MLPLDPQADIGRRAWVTCPNCSDHQGCATCEERRRCTRHWRYLLSNTGSMLHLQCPTCTYVWDHETGFGASGRRNRASDGR
;
A
#
# COMPACT_ATOMS: atom_id res chain seq x y z
N MET A 1 27.24 3.39 7.49
CA MET A 1 25.81 3.67 7.72
C MET A 1 25.35 4.56 6.59
N LEU A 2 24.61 4.03 5.61
CA LEU A 2 24.02 4.87 4.57
C LEU A 2 22.94 5.74 5.22
N PRO A 3 22.89 7.06 4.94
CA PRO A 3 21.80 7.88 5.41
C PRO A 3 20.51 7.34 4.81
N LEU A 4 19.48 7.17 5.65
CA LEU A 4 18.11 7.06 5.17
C LEU A 4 17.92 8.12 4.08
N ASP A 5 17.43 7.70 2.92
CA ASP A 5 17.12 8.63 1.85
C ASP A 5 16.29 9.78 2.45
N PRO A 6 16.74 11.04 2.34
CA PRO A 6 16.07 12.17 2.99
C PRO A 6 14.64 12.41 2.47
N GLN A 7 14.22 11.73 1.39
CA GLN A 7 12.85 11.76 0.89
C GLN A 7 11.96 10.65 1.44
N ALA A 8 12.51 9.70 2.19
CA ALA A 8 11.70 8.76 2.94
C ALA A 8 10.97 9.52 4.04
N ASP A 9 9.70 9.84 3.80
CA ASP A 9 8.76 10.34 4.79
C ASP A 9 8.52 9.22 5.83
N ILE A 10 9.45 9.04 6.75
CA ILE A 10 9.41 8.03 7.84
C ILE A 10 8.12 8.20 8.70
N GLY A 11 7.52 9.39 8.68
CA GLY A 11 6.25 9.67 9.36
C GLY A 11 4.98 9.27 8.59
N ARG A 12 5.05 8.96 7.28
CA ARG A 12 3.86 8.70 6.46
C ARG A 12 3.63 7.22 6.25
N ARG A 13 2.50 6.76 6.80
CA ARG A 13 1.95 5.44 6.55
C ARG A 13 0.88 5.57 5.47
N ALA A 14 0.91 4.69 4.48
CA ALA A 14 -0.10 4.65 3.43
C ALA A 14 -1.07 3.47 3.67
N TRP A 15 -2.37 3.73 3.59
CA TRP A 15 -3.43 2.73 3.73
C TRP A 15 -3.89 2.23 2.35
N VAL A 16 -2.98 1.66 1.56
CA VAL A 16 -3.22 1.21 0.17
C VAL A 16 -3.09 -0.29 0.02
N THR A 17 -4.12 -1.02 -0.41
CA THR A 17 -4.07 -2.49 -0.54
C THR A 17 -2.85 -3.02 -1.30
N CYS A 18 -2.13 -4.00 -0.74
CA CYS A 18 -1.01 -4.64 -1.43
C CYS A 18 -1.54 -5.52 -2.58
N PRO A 19 -1.07 -5.35 -3.83
CA PRO A 19 -1.53 -6.15 -4.96
C PRO A 19 -1.02 -7.60 -4.92
N ASN A 20 0.05 -7.88 -4.19
CA ASN A 20 0.68 -9.21 -4.17
C ASN A 20 0.07 -10.16 -3.12
N CYS A 21 0.09 -9.76 -1.83
CA CYS A 21 -0.31 -10.66 -0.75
C CYS A 21 -1.74 -10.46 -0.23
N SER A 22 -2.42 -9.38 -0.63
CA SER A 22 -3.78 -9.06 -0.15
C SER A 22 -4.00 -9.20 1.37
N ASP A 23 -2.98 -8.95 2.18
CA ASP A 23 -2.94 -9.13 3.65
C ASP A 23 -4.06 -8.42 4.44
N HIS A 24 -4.74 -7.47 3.80
CA HIS A 24 -5.93 -6.80 4.34
C HIS A 24 -7.21 -7.68 4.34
N GLN A 25 -7.24 -8.77 3.56
CA GLN A 25 -8.38 -9.68 3.50
C GLN A 25 -8.54 -10.42 4.84
N GLY A 26 -9.74 -10.34 5.43
CA GLY A 26 -10.03 -10.89 6.75
C GLY A 26 -9.86 -9.90 7.91
N CYS A 27 -9.54 -8.63 7.63
CA CYS A 27 -9.56 -7.58 8.64
C CYS A 27 -10.83 -6.74 8.55
N ALA A 28 -11.72 -6.88 9.54
CA ALA A 28 -12.98 -6.13 9.63
C ALA A 28 -12.78 -4.62 9.37
N THR A 29 -11.81 -3.99 10.02
CA THR A 29 -11.53 -2.56 9.84
C THR A 29 -11.15 -2.18 8.41
N CYS A 30 -10.34 -2.99 7.73
CA CYS A 30 -9.93 -2.67 6.38
C CYS A 30 -11.04 -3.01 5.36
N GLU A 31 -11.90 -4.00 5.65
CA GLU A 31 -13.13 -4.29 4.90
C GLU A 31 -14.15 -3.15 5.01
N GLU A 32 -14.25 -2.52 6.19
CA GLU A 32 -15.02 -1.30 6.44
C GLU A 32 -14.41 -0.04 5.78
N ARG A 33 -13.32 -0.19 4.99
CA ARG A 33 -12.56 0.92 4.38
C ARG A 33 -12.05 1.92 5.42
N ARG A 34 -11.80 1.49 6.66
CA ARG A 34 -11.23 2.31 7.72
C ARG A 34 -9.71 2.20 7.74
N ARG A 35 -9.06 3.23 8.30
CA ARG A 35 -7.60 3.27 8.49
C ARG A 35 -7.20 2.35 9.65
N CYS A 36 -6.84 1.11 9.33
CA CYS A 36 -6.38 0.11 10.28
C CYS A 36 -4.91 0.38 10.68
N THR A 37 -4.59 0.33 11.98
CA THR A 37 -3.21 0.53 12.49
C THR A 37 -2.29 -0.66 12.23
N ARG A 38 -2.86 -1.82 11.88
CA ARG A 38 -2.15 -3.04 11.51
C ARG A 38 -1.78 -3.11 10.03
N HIS A 39 -2.72 -2.77 9.13
CA HIS A 39 -2.51 -2.94 7.68
C HIS A 39 -2.21 -1.60 7.01
N TRP A 40 -0.94 -1.23 7.06
CA TRP A 40 -0.37 -0.03 6.48
C TRP A 40 0.90 -0.36 5.69
N ARG A 41 1.37 0.59 4.89
CA ARG A 41 2.48 0.44 3.97
C ARG A 41 3.49 1.53 4.25
N TYR A 42 4.76 1.16 4.14
CA TYR A 42 5.85 2.11 4.23
C TYR A 42 5.83 2.98 2.98
N LEU A 43 5.70 4.29 3.15
CA LEU A 43 5.94 5.25 2.09
C LEU A 43 7.44 5.47 1.99
N LEU A 44 8.05 4.92 0.95
CA LEU A 44 9.49 5.05 0.70
C LEU A 44 9.82 6.41 0.08
N SER A 45 8.99 6.89 -0.85
CA SER A 45 9.16 8.18 -1.52
C SER A 45 7.83 8.61 -2.14
N ASN A 46 7.66 9.92 -2.38
CA ASN A 46 6.53 10.45 -3.15
C ASN A 46 7.04 11.40 -4.22
N THR A 47 6.76 11.10 -5.49
CA THR A 47 7.04 11.96 -6.62
C THR A 47 5.73 12.48 -7.21
N GLY A 48 5.32 13.68 -6.78
CA GLY A 48 4.09 14.33 -7.23
C GLY A 48 2.84 13.59 -6.75
N SER A 49 2.19 12.88 -7.66
CA SER A 49 1.03 12.01 -7.37
C SER A 49 1.43 10.54 -7.21
N MET A 50 2.70 10.18 -7.37
CA MET A 50 3.17 8.80 -7.36
C MET A 50 3.82 8.46 -6.02
N LEU A 51 3.25 7.49 -5.30
CA LEU A 51 3.79 6.99 -4.03
C LEU A 51 4.55 5.70 -4.25
N HIS A 52 5.81 5.67 -3.85
CA HIS A 52 6.61 4.46 -3.78
C HIS A 52 6.30 3.76 -2.45
N LEU A 53 5.61 2.63 -2.49
CA LEU A 53 5.11 1.92 -1.31
C LEU A 53 5.79 0.56 -1.14
N GLN A 54 6.01 0.17 0.11
CA GLN A 54 6.46 -1.17 0.47
C GLN A 54 5.51 -1.86 1.43
N CYS A 55 5.19 -3.12 1.16
CA CYS A 55 4.40 -3.97 2.04
C CYS A 55 5.26 -4.53 3.18
N PRO A 56 4.87 -4.39 4.46
CA PRO A 56 5.59 -5.02 5.57
C PRO A 56 5.52 -6.56 5.56
N THR A 57 4.44 -7.14 5.03
CA THR A 57 4.21 -8.60 5.09
C THR A 57 5.01 -9.36 4.03
N CYS A 58 4.96 -8.93 2.76
CA CYS A 58 5.61 -9.63 1.65
C CYS A 58 6.83 -8.89 1.09
N THR A 59 7.20 -7.75 1.68
CA THR A 59 8.31 -6.89 1.22
C THR A 59 8.20 -6.38 -0.21
N TYR A 60 7.06 -6.59 -0.88
CA TYR A 60 6.81 -6.13 -2.25
C TYR A 60 6.79 -4.60 -2.30
N VAL A 61 7.54 -4.03 -3.25
CA VAL A 61 7.63 -2.60 -3.51
C VAL A 61 6.88 -2.28 -4.81
N TRP A 62 6.06 -1.24 -4.79
CA TRP A 62 5.34 -0.80 -5.98
C TRP A 62 5.04 0.70 -5.96
N ASP A 63 4.76 1.21 -7.14
CA ASP A 63 4.37 2.60 -7.34
C ASP A 63 2.84 2.71 -7.35
N HIS A 64 2.31 3.64 -6.57
CA HIS A 64 0.89 3.86 -6.41
C HIS A 64 0.54 5.33 -6.66
N GLU A 65 -0.17 5.58 -7.76
CA GLU A 65 -0.69 6.92 -8.01
C GLU A 65 -1.83 7.27 -7.04
N THR A 66 -1.65 8.30 -6.22
CA THR A 66 -2.68 8.90 -5.37
C THR A 66 -3.67 9.70 -6.20
N GLY A 67 -4.44 9.03 -7.03
CA GLY A 67 -5.77 9.52 -7.38
C GLY A 67 -6.62 9.40 -6.13
N PHE A 68 -6.82 10.48 -5.37
CA PHE A 68 -7.72 10.51 -4.23
C PHE A 68 -9.08 9.89 -4.64
N GLY A 69 -9.42 8.70 -4.10
CA GLY A 69 -10.79 8.17 -4.14
C GLY A 69 -11.10 6.89 -4.93
N ALA A 70 -10.18 5.94 -5.13
CA ALA A 70 -10.52 4.64 -5.75
C ALA A 70 -10.27 3.43 -4.83
N SER A 71 -10.72 3.48 -3.58
CA SER A 71 -10.95 2.27 -2.79
C SER A 71 -12.14 1.48 -3.35
N GLY A 72 -11.90 0.74 -4.44
CA GLY A 72 -12.76 -0.36 -4.86
C GLY A 72 -12.94 -0.52 -6.38
N ARG A 73 -11.98 -1.17 -7.05
CA ARG A 73 -12.26 -2.04 -8.21
C ARG A 73 -11.31 -3.23 -8.14
N ARG A 74 -11.75 -4.31 -7.47
CA ARG A 74 -12.34 -5.54 -8.04
C ARG A 74 -11.29 -6.46 -8.66
N ASN A 75 -11.00 -7.52 -7.90
CA ASN A 75 -10.94 -8.92 -8.30
C ASN A 75 -10.58 -9.21 -9.76
N ARG A 76 -9.40 -9.79 -9.99
CA ARG A 76 -9.16 -10.64 -11.16
C ARG A 76 -8.37 -11.89 -10.77
N ALA A 77 -9.01 -12.73 -9.96
CA ALA A 77 -8.80 -14.16 -10.10
C ALA A 77 -9.45 -14.61 -11.42
N SER A 78 -8.66 -15.24 -12.30
CA SER A 78 -9.00 -16.35 -13.21
C SER A 78 -8.08 -16.28 -14.44
N ASP A 79 -6.86 -16.82 -14.29
CA ASP A 79 -6.08 -17.39 -15.40
C ASP A 79 -6.39 -18.89 -15.44
N GLY A 80 -6.75 -19.40 -16.61
CA GLY A 80 -7.10 -20.80 -16.80
C GLY A 80 -8.00 -21.06 -18.02
N ARG A 81 -7.43 -20.99 -19.23
CA ARG A 81 -7.87 -21.82 -20.36
C ARG A 81 -6.71 -22.07 -21.32
#